data_AF-A0A5R9GAN0-F1
#
_entry.id   AF-A0A5R9GAN0-F1
#
_cell.length_a   1.000
_cell.length_b   1.000
_cell.length_c   1.000
_cell.angle_alpha   90.00
_cell.angle_beta   90.00
_cell.angle_gamma   90.00
#
_symmetry.space_group_name_H-M   'P 1'
#
loop_
_entity.id
_entity.type
_entity.pdbx_description
1 polymer ?
#
loop_
_entity_poly.entity_id
_entity_poly.type
_entity_poly.pdbx_seq_one_letter_code
_entity_poly.pdbx_strand_id
1 'polypeptide(L)'
;MKTWIRGVRLGVAAGLLSLTAAFGIGASAAEDDFTLQSDADVAGRLGLLLGDGDGLTRDYLEKTSTRLQAALISLRLTGKLQEAMDYEPTSNFIDKDSVSVGNQAVLGYLKEHPELGWQGSGDGTFDPLSVISSQQFYKVMLEALGYAEGVDFAYADTEAFAASKGLGGIRGEGELTNAHLATALVESLGATTSEGGTLLASLQASGVVTADAALPTGKRLALANDPELGTVLTNSEGRTLYFFTKDVADLNSCQGGCLTNWPIFYEDDLIVPATLKADDFAVFTRSDGEKQLTYKGWPLYTFAKDAAAGDANGEGANGVWFAAKPDYAVMIGTSAEHGDYLTDAYGNALYYFDKDSPNASACAGQCVANWPLFMAHGAVPSTLSADDFGMINHPEGGMVSTFKSYPLYYFAKDAAWGDTLGQNVNNVWFLVSPKTFEGTSAEAGAGAGTGAGAQQGKTYNVDIREFSFGSEPLTVEAGSTVVFTNYDDMEHNAVAANGAFATPLLKKGESFAITLNEAGTYEYFCEPHKRFMTGTIIVK
;
A
#
# COMPACT_ATOMS: atom_id res chain seq x y z
N MET A 1 -46.54 -53.33 -33.16
CA MET A 1 -47.35 -52.91 -34.32
C MET A 1 -46.52 -52.01 -35.22
N LYS A 2 -46.27 -52.49 -36.45
CA LYS A 2 -45.99 -51.80 -37.73
C LYS A 2 -45.07 -50.55 -37.69
N THR A 3 -43.76 -50.66 -37.97
CA THR A 3 -43.10 -50.61 -39.30
C THR A 3 -43.61 -49.54 -40.26
N TRP A 4 -42.74 -48.62 -40.73
CA TRP A 4 -42.64 -48.20 -42.12
C TRP A 4 -41.17 -47.96 -42.51
N ILE A 5 -40.85 -48.39 -43.74
CA ILE A 5 -39.53 -48.64 -44.34
C ILE A 5 -39.30 -47.61 -45.47
N ARG A 6 -38.02 -47.35 -45.81
CA ARG A 6 -37.39 -47.08 -47.14
C ARG A 6 -36.53 -45.80 -47.05
N GLY A 7 -35.22 -45.75 -47.31
CA GLY A 7 -34.27 -46.69 -47.93
C GLY A 7 -33.83 -46.17 -49.29
N VAL A 8 -32.58 -45.66 -49.42
CA VAL A 8 -31.76 -45.70 -50.64
C VAL A 8 -30.27 -45.72 -50.24
N ARG A 9 -29.51 -46.67 -50.80
CA ARG A 9 -28.04 -46.75 -50.79
C ARG A 9 -27.51 -46.44 -52.20
N LEU A 10 -26.45 -45.65 -52.30
CA LEU A 10 -25.39 -45.64 -53.33
C LEU A 10 -24.23 -44.87 -52.66
N GLY A 11 -23.04 -45.38 -52.37
CA GLY A 11 -22.19 -46.32 -53.09
C GLY A 11 -21.18 -45.52 -53.91
N VAL A 12 -19.96 -45.29 -53.40
CA VAL A 12 -18.65 -45.28 -54.13
C VAL A 12 -17.53 -45.13 -53.09
N ALA A 13 -16.57 -46.05 -53.13
CA ALA A 13 -15.27 -45.96 -52.47
C ALA A 13 -14.22 -45.49 -53.49
N ALA A 14 -13.40 -44.51 -53.10
CA ALA A 14 -12.09 -44.13 -53.66
C ALA A 14 -11.53 -43.08 -52.67
N GLY A 15 -10.51 -43.34 -51.86
CA GLY A 15 -9.12 -43.55 -52.26
C GLY A 15 -8.43 -42.19 -52.42
N LEU A 16 -7.57 -41.80 -51.47
CA LEU A 16 -6.21 -41.25 -51.69
C LEU A 16 -5.63 -40.54 -50.44
N LEU A 17 -4.38 -40.90 -50.15
CA LEU A 17 -3.28 -40.15 -49.51
C LEU A 17 -3.55 -39.42 -48.17
N SER A 18 -3.22 -40.09 -47.07
CA SER A 18 -2.81 -39.42 -45.83
C SER A 18 -1.34 -38.99 -45.94
N LEU A 19 -1.10 -37.70 -46.14
CA LEU A 19 0.21 -37.07 -46.05
C LEU A 19 0.60 -37.01 -44.56
N THR A 20 1.55 -37.84 -44.13
CA THR A 20 2.19 -37.72 -42.81
C THR A 20 3.20 -36.58 -42.87
N ALA A 21 2.81 -35.38 -42.42
CA ALA A 21 3.75 -34.31 -42.12
C ALA A 21 4.37 -34.58 -40.74
N ALA A 22 5.62 -35.05 -40.73
CA ALA A 22 6.46 -35.06 -39.55
C ALA A 22 6.87 -33.61 -39.26
N PHE A 23 6.21 -32.96 -38.30
CA PHE A 23 6.73 -31.75 -37.68
C PHE A 23 7.76 -32.17 -36.64
N GLY A 24 9.02 -31.83 -36.93
CA GLY A 24 10.10 -31.94 -35.97
C GLY A 24 9.77 -31.11 -34.74
N ILE A 25 9.89 -31.74 -33.58
CA ILE A 25 9.86 -31.09 -32.28
C ILE A 25 11.12 -30.22 -32.24
N GLY A 26 10.99 -28.95 -32.57
CA GLY A 26 11.93 -27.94 -32.12
C GLY A 26 11.77 -27.87 -30.61
N ALA A 27 12.81 -28.27 -29.86
CA ALA A 27 12.92 -27.87 -28.48
C ALA A 27 12.87 -26.34 -28.45
N SER A 28 11.78 -25.78 -27.90
CA SER A 28 11.78 -24.38 -27.49
C SER A 28 12.96 -24.21 -26.54
N ALA A 29 13.84 -23.27 -26.84
CA ALA A 29 14.76 -22.75 -25.85
C ALA A 29 13.92 -22.39 -24.61
N ALA A 30 14.34 -22.86 -23.44
CA ALA A 30 13.73 -22.43 -22.19
C ALA A 30 13.81 -20.89 -22.18
N GLU A 31 12.65 -20.23 -22.13
CA GLU A 31 12.63 -18.79 -21.87
C GLU A 31 13.29 -18.59 -20.51
N ASP A 32 14.26 -17.68 -20.43
CA ASP A 32 14.89 -17.27 -19.17
C ASP A 32 13.78 -16.75 -18.24
N ASP A 33 13.30 -17.61 -17.35
CA ASP A 33 12.08 -17.45 -16.57
C ASP A 33 12.38 -16.52 -15.39
N PHE A 34 11.92 -15.26 -15.49
CA PHE A 34 11.95 -14.35 -14.35
C PHE A 34 11.08 -14.94 -13.23
N THR A 35 11.66 -15.13 -12.05
CA THR A 35 10.93 -15.62 -10.89
C THR A 35 10.76 -14.51 -9.86
N LEU A 36 9.55 -14.39 -9.31
CA LEU A 36 9.24 -13.48 -8.22
C LEU A 36 8.61 -14.26 -7.07
N GLN A 37 9.11 -14.03 -5.86
CA GLN A 37 8.51 -14.56 -4.62
C GLN A 37 8.31 -13.43 -3.62
N SER A 38 7.13 -13.37 -3.01
CA SER A 38 6.91 -12.50 -1.86
C SER A 38 7.23 -13.20 -0.54
N ASP A 39 7.56 -12.43 0.50
CA ASP A 39 7.69 -12.99 1.85
C ASP A 39 6.41 -13.65 2.35
N ALA A 40 5.23 -13.19 1.89
CA ALA A 40 3.95 -13.81 2.21
C ALA A 40 3.89 -15.24 1.65
N ASP A 41 4.30 -15.44 0.39
CA ASP A 41 4.34 -16.77 -0.23
C ASP A 41 5.27 -17.72 0.52
N VAL A 42 6.44 -17.22 0.95
CA VAL A 42 7.41 -17.99 1.74
C VAL A 42 6.83 -18.35 3.10
N ALA A 43 6.29 -17.37 3.84
CA ALA A 43 5.72 -17.58 5.16
C ALA A 43 4.52 -18.55 5.13
N GLY A 44 3.67 -18.44 4.10
CA GLY A 44 2.53 -19.33 3.87
C GLY A 44 2.95 -20.75 3.50
N ARG A 45 3.90 -20.89 2.57
CA ARG A 45 4.44 -22.20 2.15
C ARG A 45 5.08 -22.96 3.31
N LEU A 46 5.75 -22.26 4.22
CA LEU A 46 6.35 -22.85 5.42
C LEU A 46 5.33 -23.07 6.56
N GLY A 47 4.07 -22.65 6.38
CA GLY A 47 3.02 -22.80 7.39
C GLY A 47 3.22 -21.90 8.62
N LEU A 48 4.07 -20.87 8.51
CA LEU A 48 4.44 -20.01 9.63
C LEU A 48 3.50 -18.80 9.79
N LEU A 49 2.84 -18.38 8.70
CA LEU A 49 1.71 -17.45 8.72
C LEU A 49 0.48 -18.14 8.12
N LEU A 50 -0.65 -18.07 8.82
CA LEU A 50 -1.90 -18.72 8.41
C LEU A 50 -2.96 -17.65 8.15
N GLY A 51 -3.53 -17.68 6.95
CA GLY A 51 -4.60 -16.79 6.51
C GLY A 51 -5.96 -17.09 7.15
N ASP A 52 -7.01 -16.43 6.65
CA ASP A 52 -8.38 -16.49 7.17
C ASP A 52 -9.26 -17.60 6.56
N GLY A 53 -8.65 -18.71 6.15
CA GLY A 53 -9.33 -19.86 5.54
C GLY A 53 -9.25 -19.87 4.00
N ASP A 54 -9.12 -18.70 3.37
CA ASP A 54 -8.89 -18.55 1.92
C ASP A 54 -7.40 -18.42 1.57
N GLY A 55 -6.52 -18.59 2.57
CA GLY A 55 -5.06 -18.43 2.43
C GLY A 55 -4.60 -17.00 2.70
N LEU A 56 -3.37 -16.68 2.31
CA LEU A 56 -2.77 -15.36 2.51
C LEU A 56 -3.20 -14.39 1.39
N THR A 57 -4.50 -14.09 1.35
CA THR A 57 -5.07 -13.15 0.39
C THR A 57 -4.54 -11.73 0.62
N ARG A 58 -4.70 -10.84 -0.36
CA ARG A 58 -4.30 -9.44 -0.19
C ARG A 58 -5.08 -8.77 0.94
N ASP A 59 -6.39 -9.01 1.00
CA ASP A 59 -7.26 -8.52 2.07
C ASP A 59 -6.80 -9.02 3.44
N TYR A 60 -6.34 -10.27 3.54
CA TYR A 60 -5.75 -10.78 4.78
C TYR A 60 -4.45 -10.05 5.12
N LEU A 61 -3.55 -9.89 4.16
CA LEU A 61 -2.25 -9.26 4.34
C LEU A 61 -2.34 -7.78 4.73
N GLU A 62 -3.39 -7.07 4.27
CA GLU A 62 -3.65 -5.66 4.60
C GLU A 62 -4.32 -5.45 5.96
N LYS A 63 -4.84 -6.50 6.61
CA LYS A 63 -5.42 -6.37 7.97
C LYS A 63 -4.35 -5.98 8.98
N THR A 64 -4.70 -5.03 9.84
CA THR A 64 -3.90 -4.65 11.02
C THR A 64 -3.66 -5.86 11.92
N SER A 65 -2.41 -6.01 12.33
CA SER A 65 -1.91 -7.08 13.18
C SER A 65 -2.04 -6.73 14.65
N THR A 66 -2.37 -7.75 15.45
CA THR A 66 -2.60 -7.57 16.88
C THR A 66 -1.53 -8.24 17.73
N ARG A 67 -1.49 -7.85 19.00
CA ARG A 67 -0.66 -8.49 20.03
C ARG A 67 -0.91 -9.99 20.14
N LEU A 68 -2.17 -10.44 20.00
CA LEU A 68 -2.49 -11.87 19.93
C LEU A 68 -1.88 -12.55 18.70
N GLN A 69 -1.94 -11.92 17.53
CA GLN A 69 -1.39 -12.51 16.30
C GLN A 69 0.12 -12.77 16.44
N ALA A 70 0.85 -11.82 17.04
CA ALA A 70 2.26 -12.00 17.33
C ALA A 70 2.54 -13.11 18.35
N ALA A 71 1.69 -13.27 19.37
CA ALA A 71 1.81 -14.36 20.34
C ALA A 71 1.57 -15.74 19.69
N LEU A 72 0.59 -15.84 18.78
CA LEU A 72 0.35 -17.06 18.01
C LEU A 72 1.56 -17.42 17.12
N ILE A 73 2.21 -16.43 16.50
CA ILE A 73 3.44 -16.64 15.71
C ILE A 73 4.59 -17.11 16.63
N SER A 74 4.79 -16.46 17.78
CA SER A 74 5.80 -16.84 18.77
C SER A 74 5.64 -18.29 19.25
N LEU A 75 4.42 -18.69 19.57
CA LEU A 75 4.10 -20.07 19.95
C LEU A 75 4.29 -21.05 18.80
N ARG A 76 4.04 -20.63 17.56
CA ARG A 76 4.28 -21.47 16.38
C ARG A 76 5.78 -21.72 16.17
N LEU A 77 6.59 -20.67 16.27
CA LEU A 77 8.05 -20.74 16.16
C LEU A 77 8.68 -21.65 17.23
N THR A 78 8.05 -21.76 18.39
CA THR A 78 8.51 -22.64 19.49
C THR A 78 7.87 -24.03 19.47
N GLY A 79 6.99 -24.33 18.51
CA GLY A 79 6.26 -25.62 18.43
C GLY A 79 5.21 -25.81 19.52
N LYS A 80 4.84 -24.75 20.24
CA LYS A 80 3.93 -24.76 21.40
C LYS A 80 2.50 -24.38 21.08
N LEU A 81 2.22 -23.91 19.86
CA LEU A 81 0.89 -23.40 19.51
C LEU A 81 -0.22 -24.43 19.75
N GLN A 82 -0.03 -25.69 19.33
CA GLN A 82 -1.05 -26.72 19.53
C GLN A 82 -1.25 -27.05 21.02
N GLU A 83 -0.15 -27.15 21.78
CA GLU A 83 -0.19 -27.33 23.23
C GLU A 83 -0.99 -26.20 23.92
N ALA A 84 -0.76 -24.95 23.51
CA ALA A 84 -1.46 -23.78 24.03
C ALA A 84 -2.95 -23.74 23.66
N MET A 85 -3.30 -24.19 22.44
CA MET A 85 -4.70 -24.25 21.98
C MET A 85 -5.51 -25.32 22.69
N ASP A 86 -4.87 -26.43 23.07
CA ASP A 86 -5.49 -27.54 23.80
C ASP A 86 -5.41 -27.38 25.32
N TYR A 87 -4.81 -26.28 25.80
CA TYR A 87 -4.55 -26.04 27.21
C TYR A 87 -5.83 -25.73 27.99
N GLU A 88 -5.96 -26.32 29.19
CA GLU A 88 -7.03 -26.02 30.14
C GLU A 88 -6.48 -25.16 31.29
N PRO A 89 -6.51 -23.82 31.18
CA PRO A 89 -5.89 -22.95 32.18
C PRO A 89 -6.66 -22.90 33.50
N THR A 90 -5.92 -22.83 34.61
CA THR A 90 -6.49 -22.63 35.95
C THR A 90 -6.78 -21.15 36.26
N SER A 91 -6.10 -20.25 35.54
CA SER A 91 -6.28 -18.80 35.60
C SER A 91 -6.13 -18.18 34.21
N ASN A 92 -6.80 -17.05 33.97
CA ASN A 92 -6.74 -16.38 32.66
C ASN A 92 -6.74 -14.85 32.83
N PHE A 93 -6.42 -14.11 31.77
CA PHE A 93 -6.52 -12.65 31.73
C PHE A 93 -7.98 -12.19 31.80
N ILE A 94 -8.19 -10.98 32.30
CA ILE A 94 -9.53 -10.43 32.57
C ILE A 94 -10.32 -10.26 31.26
N ASP A 95 -9.63 -9.91 30.19
CA ASP A 95 -10.14 -9.59 28.86
C ASP A 95 -10.18 -10.79 27.90
N LYS A 96 -10.06 -12.02 28.41
CA LYS A 96 -10.10 -13.25 27.60
C LYS A 96 -11.35 -13.35 26.71
N ASP A 97 -12.48 -12.80 27.15
CA ASP A 97 -13.76 -12.91 26.44
C ASP A 97 -13.83 -12.00 25.20
N SER A 98 -12.78 -11.19 24.94
CA SER A 98 -12.62 -10.43 23.70
C SER A 98 -12.19 -11.29 22.49
N VAL A 99 -11.81 -12.56 22.72
CA VAL A 99 -11.31 -13.46 21.68
C VAL A 99 -12.07 -14.79 21.66
N SER A 100 -11.90 -15.54 20.56
CA SER A 100 -12.50 -16.88 20.39
C SER A 100 -12.07 -17.85 21.49
N VAL A 101 -12.87 -18.89 21.76
CA VAL A 101 -12.59 -19.88 22.81
C VAL A 101 -11.21 -20.54 22.64
N GLY A 102 -10.79 -20.86 21.42
CA GLY A 102 -9.44 -21.39 21.17
C GLY A 102 -8.34 -20.40 21.55
N ASN A 103 -8.56 -19.11 21.28
CA ASN A 103 -7.62 -18.07 21.68
C ASN A 103 -7.67 -17.78 23.19
N GLN A 104 -8.78 -18.07 23.89
CA GLN A 104 -8.84 -18.00 25.35
C GLN A 104 -7.91 -19.03 26.01
N ALA A 105 -7.83 -20.25 25.46
CA ALA A 105 -6.88 -21.27 25.91
C ALA A 105 -5.44 -20.78 25.76
N VAL A 106 -5.10 -20.21 24.61
CA VAL A 106 -3.79 -19.60 24.33
C VAL A 106 -3.44 -18.50 25.33
N LEU A 107 -4.37 -17.58 25.61
CA LEU A 107 -4.15 -16.51 26.59
C LEU A 107 -3.90 -17.07 28.00
N GLY A 108 -4.65 -18.10 28.41
CA GLY A 108 -4.42 -18.77 29.68
C GLY A 108 -3.07 -19.50 29.74
N TYR A 109 -2.68 -20.16 28.65
CA TYR A 109 -1.37 -20.80 28.53
C TYR A 109 -0.24 -19.79 28.72
N LEU A 110 -0.28 -18.67 28.00
CA LEU A 110 0.72 -17.60 28.12
C LEU A 110 0.76 -16.99 29.54
N LYS A 111 -0.39 -16.85 30.21
CA LYS A 111 -0.45 -16.36 31.58
C LYS A 111 0.26 -17.29 32.57
N GLU A 112 0.12 -18.59 32.38
CA GLU A 112 0.70 -19.61 33.26
C GLU A 112 2.15 -19.99 32.87
N HIS A 113 2.64 -19.52 31.73
CA HIS A 113 4.00 -19.75 31.20
C HIS A 113 4.72 -18.41 30.90
N PRO A 114 4.95 -17.55 31.92
CA PRO A 114 5.57 -16.23 31.74
C PRO A 114 7.01 -16.30 31.20
N GLU A 115 7.68 -17.45 31.29
CA GLU A 115 8.99 -17.70 30.68
C GLU A 115 8.97 -17.64 29.15
N LEU A 116 7.80 -17.68 28.51
CA LEU A 116 7.64 -17.50 27.06
C LEU A 116 7.71 -16.04 26.61
N GLY A 117 8.02 -15.10 27.52
CA GLY A 117 8.24 -13.69 27.19
C GLY A 117 6.97 -12.85 27.03
N TRP A 118 5.80 -13.45 27.26
CA TRP A 118 4.49 -12.78 27.17
C TRP A 118 3.98 -12.42 28.56
N GLN A 119 3.74 -11.14 28.77
CA GLN A 119 3.18 -10.60 30.00
C GLN A 119 1.94 -9.75 29.70
N GLY A 120 1.03 -9.65 30.68
CA GLY A 120 -0.11 -8.73 30.61
C GLY A 120 0.28 -7.28 30.90
N SER A 121 -0.68 -6.37 30.77
CA SER A 121 -0.49 -4.92 30.91
C SER A 121 -0.35 -4.42 32.36
N GLY A 122 -0.25 -5.35 33.32
CA GLY A 122 -0.04 -5.06 34.75
C GLY A 122 -1.32 -4.82 35.56
N ASP A 123 -2.46 -4.61 34.90
CA ASP A 123 -3.81 -4.51 35.50
C ASP A 123 -4.59 -5.84 35.43
N GLY A 124 -3.98 -6.87 34.86
CA GLY A 124 -4.57 -8.20 34.70
C GLY A 124 -5.15 -8.47 33.30
N THR A 125 -5.08 -7.51 32.37
CA THR A 125 -5.41 -7.72 30.95
C THR A 125 -4.19 -8.19 30.14
N PHE A 126 -4.45 -8.76 28.97
CA PHE A 126 -3.43 -9.04 27.95
C PHE A 126 -3.43 -8.04 26.80
N ASP A 127 -4.59 -7.43 26.54
CA ASP A 127 -4.91 -6.57 25.41
C ASP A 127 -4.71 -7.25 24.04
N PRO A 128 -5.40 -8.37 23.78
CA PRO A 128 -5.13 -9.24 22.62
C PRO A 128 -5.42 -8.59 21.28
N LEU A 129 -6.32 -7.59 21.26
CA LEU A 129 -6.73 -6.88 20.04
C LEU A 129 -5.95 -5.57 19.83
N SER A 130 -5.05 -5.20 20.75
CA SER A 130 -4.20 -4.03 20.57
C SER A 130 -3.30 -4.21 19.37
N VAL A 131 -3.19 -3.15 18.57
CA VAL A 131 -2.26 -3.08 17.44
C VAL A 131 -0.84 -3.30 17.94
N ILE A 132 -0.09 -4.12 17.22
CA ILE A 132 1.32 -4.36 17.51
C ILE A 132 2.21 -3.44 16.68
N SER A 133 3.25 -2.89 17.30
CA SER A 133 4.27 -2.10 16.61
C SER A 133 5.44 -2.94 16.11
N SER A 134 6.25 -2.38 15.20
CA SER A 134 7.52 -2.94 14.75
C SER A 134 8.44 -3.32 15.91
N GLN A 135 8.60 -2.43 16.90
CA GLN A 135 9.43 -2.66 18.08
C GLN A 135 8.98 -3.89 18.85
N GLN A 136 7.68 -4.02 19.10
CA GLN A 136 7.12 -5.16 19.83
C GLN A 136 7.29 -6.47 19.06
N PHE A 137 7.03 -6.47 17.75
CA PHE A 137 7.17 -7.68 16.95
C PHE A 137 8.64 -8.08 16.75
N TYR A 138 9.54 -7.13 16.57
CA TYR A 138 10.97 -7.43 16.49
C TYR A 138 11.54 -7.96 17.80
N LYS A 139 11.04 -7.53 18.97
CA LYS A 139 11.38 -8.19 20.24
C LYS A 139 11.03 -9.68 20.17
N VAL A 140 9.81 -10.01 19.73
CA VAL A 140 9.36 -11.41 19.58
C VAL A 140 10.27 -12.21 18.63
N MET A 141 10.66 -11.61 17.49
CA MET A 141 11.56 -12.27 16.54
C MET A 141 12.97 -12.47 17.11
N LEU A 142 13.49 -11.50 17.86
CA LEU A 142 14.78 -11.60 18.54
C LEU A 142 14.78 -12.69 19.62
N GLU A 143 13.70 -12.82 20.37
CA GLU A 143 13.52 -13.91 21.34
C GLU A 143 13.46 -15.28 20.64
N ALA A 144 12.80 -15.37 19.48
CA ALA A 144 12.83 -16.59 18.67
C ALA A 144 14.24 -16.93 18.14
N LEU A 145 15.08 -15.91 17.91
CA LEU A 145 16.50 -16.06 17.57
C LEU A 145 17.38 -16.40 18.78
N GLY A 146 16.81 -16.43 19.99
CA GLY A 146 17.51 -16.75 21.24
C GLY A 146 18.22 -15.56 21.88
N TYR A 147 17.92 -14.32 21.47
CA TYR A 147 18.41 -13.11 22.13
C TYR A 147 17.40 -12.63 23.19
N ALA A 148 17.88 -12.22 24.35
CA ALA A 148 17.04 -11.84 25.49
C ALA A 148 17.10 -10.33 25.78
N GLU A 149 15.93 -9.72 25.96
CA GLU A 149 15.81 -8.35 26.46
C GLU A 149 16.46 -8.21 27.85
N GLY A 150 17.20 -7.13 28.07
CA GLY A 150 17.94 -6.86 29.31
C GLY A 150 19.24 -7.63 29.44
N VAL A 151 19.52 -8.58 28.54
CA VAL A 151 20.79 -9.33 28.46
C VAL A 151 21.56 -8.91 27.21
N ASP A 152 20.96 -9.09 26.04
CA ASP A 152 21.59 -8.84 24.74
C ASP A 152 21.28 -7.43 24.21
N PHE A 153 20.07 -6.92 24.50
CA PHE A 153 19.62 -5.59 24.07
C PHE A 153 18.64 -4.98 25.09
N ALA A 154 18.59 -3.66 25.17
CA ALA A 154 17.55 -2.96 25.92
C ALA A 154 16.28 -2.82 25.06
N TYR A 155 15.09 -2.81 25.68
CA TYR A 155 13.83 -2.66 24.94
C TYR A 155 13.81 -1.44 24.01
N ALA A 156 14.36 -0.30 24.47
CA ALA A 156 14.48 0.93 23.68
C ALA A 156 15.33 0.75 22.41
N ASP A 157 16.26 -0.20 22.40
CA ASP A 157 17.20 -0.45 21.31
C ASP A 157 16.76 -1.65 20.42
N THR A 158 15.57 -2.21 20.64
CA THR A 158 15.08 -3.43 19.97
C THR A 158 15.23 -3.36 18.46
N GLU A 159 14.78 -2.29 17.82
CA GLU A 159 14.84 -2.17 16.35
C GLU A 159 16.27 -2.01 15.83
N ALA A 160 17.12 -1.28 16.56
CA ALA A 160 18.52 -1.12 16.18
C ALA A 160 19.28 -2.45 16.31
N PHE A 161 18.98 -3.22 17.35
CA PHE A 161 19.53 -4.57 17.52
C PHE A 161 18.99 -5.54 16.47
N ALA A 162 17.69 -5.53 16.18
CA ALA A 162 17.07 -6.30 15.09
C ALA A 162 17.74 -6.01 13.74
N ALA A 163 17.96 -4.74 13.41
CA ALA A 163 18.66 -4.33 12.19
C ALA A 163 20.08 -4.91 12.12
N SER A 164 20.81 -4.97 13.25
CA SER A 164 22.13 -5.61 13.31
C SER A 164 22.11 -7.12 13.03
N LYS A 165 20.94 -7.76 13.09
CA LYS A 165 20.70 -9.18 12.76
C LYS A 165 20.11 -9.39 11.37
N GLY A 166 19.94 -8.32 10.60
CA GLY A 166 19.34 -8.36 9.26
C GLY A 166 17.82 -8.25 9.25
N LEU A 167 17.19 -7.84 10.35
CA LEU A 167 15.76 -7.61 10.47
C LEU A 167 15.49 -6.10 10.39
N GLY A 168 15.02 -5.62 9.25
CA GLY A 168 14.88 -4.18 9.00
C GLY A 168 13.67 -3.77 8.17
N GLY A 169 13.01 -4.72 7.49
CA GLY A 169 11.95 -4.43 6.53
C GLY A 169 10.67 -3.81 7.09
N ILE A 170 10.49 -3.76 8.41
CA ILE A 170 9.33 -3.15 9.08
C ILE A 170 9.73 -2.10 10.13
N ARG A 171 10.98 -1.65 10.11
CA ARG A 171 11.49 -0.72 11.14
C ARG A 171 10.78 0.63 11.09
N GLY A 172 10.39 1.13 12.26
CA GLY A 172 9.71 2.42 12.41
C GLY A 172 8.20 2.38 12.16
N GLU A 173 7.64 1.22 11.83
CA GLU A 173 6.20 1.06 11.62
C GLU A 173 5.44 1.05 12.95
N GLY A 174 4.60 2.08 13.16
CA GLY A 174 3.78 2.23 14.36
C GLY A 174 2.65 1.21 14.44
N GLU A 175 2.05 0.89 13.29
CA GLU A 175 0.96 -0.08 13.15
C GLU A 175 1.33 -1.15 12.12
N LEU A 176 1.45 -2.40 12.57
CA LEU A 176 1.77 -3.49 11.66
C LEU A 176 0.52 -4.05 10.98
N THR A 177 0.67 -4.53 9.76
CA THR A 177 -0.31 -5.37 9.05
C THR A 177 0.19 -6.82 9.02
N ASN A 178 -0.62 -7.77 8.55
CA ASN A 178 -0.17 -9.15 8.41
C ASN A 178 0.98 -9.28 7.38
N ALA A 179 1.02 -8.41 6.37
CA ALA A 179 2.16 -8.29 5.46
C ALA A 179 3.45 -7.94 6.20
N HIS A 180 3.41 -6.97 7.11
CA HIS A 180 4.57 -6.64 7.94
C HIS A 180 5.07 -7.86 8.74
N LEU A 181 4.15 -8.64 9.33
CA LEU A 181 4.53 -9.85 10.06
C LEU A 181 5.20 -10.89 9.17
N ALA A 182 4.68 -11.10 7.94
CA ALA A 182 5.29 -12.01 6.98
C ALA A 182 6.72 -11.61 6.63
N THR A 183 6.94 -10.32 6.34
CA THR A 183 8.28 -9.77 6.01
C THR A 183 9.27 -10.04 7.15
N ALA A 184 8.94 -9.60 8.38
CA ALA A 184 9.83 -9.78 9.52
C ALA A 184 10.06 -11.26 9.88
N LEU A 185 9.05 -12.10 9.72
CA LEU A 185 9.17 -13.55 9.92
C LEU A 185 10.17 -14.17 8.94
N VAL A 186 10.08 -13.84 7.65
CA VAL A 186 11.00 -14.38 6.62
C VAL A 186 12.42 -13.87 6.80
N GLU A 187 12.61 -12.59 7.15
CA GLU A 187 13.92 -12.04 7.53
C GLU A 187 14.53 -12.83 8.69
N SER A 188 13.72 -13.13 9.71
CA SER A 188 14.16 -13.87 10.90
C SER A 188 14.61 -15.29 10.57
N LEU A 189 13.97 -15.97 9.61
CA LEU A 189 14.34 -17.33 9.20
C LEU A 189 15.78 -17.42 8.68
N GLY A 190 16.25 -16.38 7.99
CA GLY A 190 17.61 -16.30 7.45
C GLY A 190 18.64 -15.75 8.45
N ALA A 191 18.19 -15.12 9.53
CA ALA A 191 19.05 -14.50 10.53
C ALA A 191 19.77 -15.53 11.41
N THR A 192 20.95 -15.13 11.90
CA THR A 192 21.78 -15.98 12.78
C THR A 192 21.25 -15.96 14.21
N THR A 193 21.09 -17.13 14.83
CA THR A 193 20.65 -17.28 16.21
C THR A 193 21.76 -16.94 17.21
N SER A 194 21.44 -16.79 18.49
CA SER A 194 22.43 -16.61 19.56
C SER A 194 23.34 -17.83 19.75
N GLU A 195 22.86 -19.03 19.40
CA GLU A 195 23.61 -20.30 19.47
C GLU A 195 24.40 -20.61 18.18
N GLY A 196 24.24 -19.79 17.14
CA GLY A 196 24.81 -20.01 15.81
C GLY A 196 23.93 -20.83 14.88
N GLY A 197 24.17 -20.72 13.57
CA GLY A 197 23.24 -21.23 12.56
C GLY A 197 22.05 -20.30 12.34
N THR A 198 21.14 -20.65 11.43
CA THR A 198 19.96 -19.84 11.12
C THR A 198 18.74 -20.28 11.92
N LEU A 199 17.77 -19.38 12.10
CA LEU A 199 16.48 -19.75 12.72
C LEU A 199 15.80 -20.88 11.94
N LEU A 200 15.83 -20.85 10.61
CA LEU A 200 15.28 -21.94 9.79
C LEU A 200 15.89 -23.30 10.18
N ALA A 201 17.22 -23.38 10.35
CA ALA A 201 17.88 -24.61 10.76
C ALA A 201 17.43 -25.09 12.15
N SER A 202 17.23 -24.17 13.09
CA SER A 202 16.68 -24.49 14.42
C SER A 202 15.25 -25.02 14.33
N LEU A 203 14.40 -24.42 13.50
CA LEU A 203 13.02 -24.87 13.27
C LEU A 203 12.93 -26.24 12.59
N GLN A 204 13.88 -26.54 11.69
CA GLN A 204 14.01 -27.86 11.08
C GLN A 204 14.41 -28.91 12.12
N ALA A 205 15.37 -28.58 12.99
CA ALA A 205 15.84 -29.48 14.04
C ALA A 205 14.76 -29.79 15.09
N SER A 206 13.88 -28.82 15.39
CA SER A 206 12.75 -28.99 16.31
C SER A 206 11.50 -29.61 15.66
N GLY A 207 11.49 -29.75 14.33
CA GLY A 207 10.37 -30.30 13.58
C GLY A 207 9.18 -29.34 13.42
N VAL A 208 9.38 -28.05 13.68
CA VAL A 208 8.36 -27.00 13.44
C VAL A 208 8.13 -26.81 11.94
N VAL A 209 9.18 -26.93 11.14
CA VAL A 209 9.12 -26.98 9.67
C VAL A 209 9.77 -28.26 9.16
N THR A 210 9.48 -28.63 7.91
CA THR A 210 10.02 -29.84 7.31
C THR A 210 11.54 -29.74 7.08
N ALA A 211 12.25 -30.86 7.14
CA ALA A 211 13.71 -30.88 6.98
C ALA A 211 14.20 -30.42 5.59
N ASP A 212 13.33 -30.43 4.58
CA ASP A 212 13.58 -29.95 3.21
C ASP A 212 13.12 -28.50 2.99
N ALA A 213 12.56 -27.85 4.02
CA ALA A 213 12.19 -26.43 3.95
C ALA A 213 13.39 -25.57 3.58
N ALA A 214 13.23 -24.66 2.62
CA ALA A 214 14.27 -23.74 2.19
C ALA A 214 13.70 -22.34 1.94
N LEU A 215 14.53 -21.33 2.25
CA LEU A 215 14.32 -19.95 1.82
C LEU A 215 14.71 -19.80 0.34
N PRO A 216 14.07 -18.86 -0.39
CA PRO A 216 14.52 -18.51 -1.73
C PRO A 216 15.95 -17.96 -1.73
N THR A 217 16.66 -18.22 -2.83
CA THR A 217 18.06 -17.80 -3.04
C THR A 217 18.19 -16.57 -3.95
N GLY A 218 17.08 -15.95 -4.35
CA GLY A 218 17.04 -14.76 -5.20
C GLY A 218 17.56 -13.49 -4.53
N LYS A 219 17.63 -12.41 -5.30
CA LYS A 219 18.00 -11.08 -4.81
C LYS A 219 16.80 -10.40 -4.19
N ARG A 220 17.01 -9.84 -3.01
CA ARG A 220 15.97 -9.16 -2.25
C ARG A 220 15.91 -7.70 -2.61
N LEU A 221 14.76 -7.25 -3.09
CA LEU A 221 14.40 -5.83 -3.10
C LEU A 221 13.96 -5.45 -1.67
N ALA A 222 14.36 -4.27 -1.22
CA ALA A 222 14.06 -3.79 0.13
C ALA A 222 13.33 -2.46 0.10
N LEU A 223 12.58 -2.18 1.17
CA LEU A 223 12.03 -0.88 1.47
C LEU A 223 12.92 -0.21 2.52
N ALA A 224 13.46 0.95 2.18
CA ALA A 224 14.28 1.75 3.08
C ALA A 224 13.51 3.02 3.47
N ASN A 225 13.60 3.42 4.73
CA ASN A 225 13.05 4.69 5.19
C ASN A 225 14.11 5.79 4.99
N ASP A 226 13.85 6.67 4.03
CA ASP A 226 14.62 7.88 3.80
C ASP A 226 14.02 9.03 4.64
N PRO A 227 14.82 9.80 5.40
CA PRO A 227 14.30 10.85 6.27
C PRO A 227 13.55 11.99 5.57
N GLU A 228 13.84 12.25 4.29
CA GLU A 228 13.22 13.32 3.50
C GLU A 228 12.14 12.77 2.58
N LEU A 229 12.35 11.59 2.02
CA LEU A 229 11.48 11.00 1.01
C LEU A 229 10.49 9.98 1.59
N GLY A 230 10.65 9.56 2.84
CA GLY A 230 9.90 8.44 3.41
C GLY A 230 10.33 7.12 2.80
N THR A 231 9.39 6.20 2.59
CA THR A 231 9.72 4.84 2.13
C THR A 231 10.08 4.81 0.64
N VAL A 232 11.29 4.34 0.34
CA VAL A 232 11.83 4.16 -1.03
C VAL A 232 12.19 2.69 -1.31
N LEU A 233 12.10 2.29 -2.57
CA LEU A 233 12.56 0.99 -3.04
C LEU A 233 14.08 1.02 -3.22
N THR A 234 14.75 -0.02 -2.73
CA THR A 234 16.20 -0.21 -2.85
C THR A 234 16.53 -1.63 -3.31
N ASN A 235 17.67 -1.80 -3.98
CA ASN A 235 18.16 -3.14 -4.31
C ASN A 235 18.78 -3.85 -3.08
N SER A 236 19.29 -5.08 -3.26
CA SER A 236 19.88 -5.86 -2.16
C SER A 236 21.14 -5.25 -1.53
N GLU A 237 21.72 -4.22 -2.16
CA GLU A 237 22.89 -3.49 -1.66
C GLU A 237 22.49 -2.16 -0.99
N GLY A 238 21.20 -1.86 -0.91
CA GLY A 238 20.65 -0.63 -0.33
C GLY A 238 20.76 0.59 -1.23
N ARG A 239 21.05 0.42 -2.54
CA ARG A 239 21.00 1.54 -3.50
C ARG A 239 19.55 1.84 -3.87
N THR A 240 19.20 3.13 -3.83
CA THR A 240 17.87 3.62 -4.22
C THR A 240 17.58 3.31 -5.68
N LEU A 241 16.36 2.88 -5.95
CA LEU A 241 15.83 2.69 -7.29
C LEU A 241 15.04 3.92 -7.73
N TYR A 242 14.97 4.16 -9.03
CA TYR A 242 14.40 5.39 -9.59
C TYR A 242 13.44 5.13 -10.74
N PHE A 243 12.43 5.99 -10.83
CA PHE A 243 11.55 6.17 -11.99
C PHE A 243 12.03 7.33 -12.87
N PHE A 244 11.75 7.22 -14.16
CA PHE A 244 11.99 8.26 -15.15
C PHE A 244 10.68 8.72 -15.78
N THR A 245 10.33 10.00 -15.66
CA THR A 245 9.01 10.49 -16.10
C THR A 245 8.73 10.28 -17.58
N LYS A 246 9.76 10.23 -18.41
CA LYS A 246 9.63 10.02 -19.87
C LYS A 246 9.27 8.60 -20.24
N ASP A 247 9.51 7.64 -19.36
CA ASP A 247 9.26 6.24 -19.67
C ASP A 247 7.78 5.98 -19.91
N VAL A 248 6.88 6.77 -19.32
CA VAL A 248 5.42 6.69 -19.59
C VAL A 248 5.07 6.77 -21.08
N ALA A 249 5.86 7.52 -21.86
CA ALA A 249 5.63 7.69 -23.29
C ALA A 249 6.39 6.65 -24.14
N ASP A 250 7.52 6.15 -23.63
CA ASP A 250 8.33 5.11 -24.25
C ASP A 250 9.23 4.44 -23.19
N LEU A 251 9.01 3.15 -22.91
CA LEU A 251 9.82 2.35 -21.99
C LEU A 251 11.32 2.31 -22.34
N ASN A 252 11.70 2.72 -23.55
CA ASN A 252 13.08 2.80 -24.02
C ASN A 252 13.64 4.23 -23.98
N SER A 253 13.03 5.16 -23.24
CA SER A 253 13.42 6.59 -23.27
C SER A 253 14.86 6.84 -22.80
N CYS A 254 15.38 6.05 -21.85
CA CYS A 254 16.77 6.15 -21.41
C CYS A 254 17.68 5.28 -22.30
N GLN A 255 18.50 5.91 -23.14
CA GLN A 255 19.45 5.24 -24.05
C GLN A 255 20.85 5.87 -24.01
N GLY A 256 21.86 5.13 -24.46
CA GLY A 256 23.23 5.63 -24.64
C GLY A 256 23.80 6.28 -23.37
N GLY A 257 24.20 7.55 -23.47
CA GLY A 257 24.77 8.29 -22.32
C GLY A 257 23.81 8.44 -21.12
N CYS A 258 22.51 8.29 -21.32
CA CYS A 258 21.54 8.21 -20.21
C CYS A 258 21.85 7.00 -19.33
N LEU A 259 21.99 5.81 -19.94
CA LEU A 259 22.27 4.55 -19.23
C LEU A 259 23.63 4.52 -18.53
N THR A 260 24.57 5.39 -18.94
CA THR A 260 25.84 5.56 -18.21
C THR A 260 25.62 6.21 -16.84
N ASN A 261 24.62 7.08 -16.71
CA ASN A 261 24.29 7.76 -15.45
C ASN A 261 23.17 7.05 -14.69
N TRP A 262 22.27 6.38 -15.43
CA TRP A 262 21.10 5.69 -14.91
C TRP A 262 21.09 4.25 -15.40
N PRO A 263 21.95 3.37 -14.87
CA PRO A 263 21.96 1.98 -15.27
C PRO A 263 20.61 1.30 -14.98
N ILE A 264 20.17 0.43 -15.88
CA ILE A 264 18.96 -0.37 -15.69
C ILE A 264 19.06 -1.23 -14.43
N PHE A 265 17.92 -1.54 -13.84
CA PHE A 265 17.81 -2.54 -12.78
C PHE A 265 17.07 -3.78 -13.29
N TYR A 266 17.67 -4.95 -13.08
CA TYR A 266 17.11 -6.25 -13.43
C TYR A 266 17.72 -7.34 -12.52
N GLU A 267 16.90 -8.32 -12.15
CA GLU A 267 17.29 -9.54 -11.42
C GLU A 267 16.45 -10.69 -11.97
N ASP A 268 17.07 -11.86 -12.21
CA ASP A 268 16.35 -13.05 -12.70
C ASP A 268 15.44 -13.65 -11.62
N ASP A 269 15.92 -13.69 -10.38
CA ASP A 269 15.21 -14.23 -9.23
C ASP A 269 15.01 -13.13 -8.19
N LEU A 270 13.79 -12.59 -8.09
CA LEU A 270 13.46 -11.46 -7.21
C LEU A 270 12.67 -11.92 -5.98
N ILE A 271 13.09 -11.46 -4.81
CA ILE A 271 12.34 -11.60 -3.56
C ILE A 271 11.85 -10.21 -3.14
N VAL A 272 10.57 -10.07 -2.83
CA VAL A 272 9.97 -8.79 -2.42
C VAL A 272 9.30 -8.87 -1.04
N PRO A 273 9.31 -7.77 -0.25
CA PRO A 273 8.55 -7.68 0.99
C PRO A 273 7.07 -7.94 0.76
N ALA A 274 6.39 -8.59 1.72
CA ALA A 274 4.96 -8.89 1.61
C ALA A 274 4.05 -7.65 1.53
N THR A 275 4.58 -6.48 1.88
CA THR A 275 3.88 -5.20 1.77
C THR A 275 3.73 -4.76 0.32
N LEU A 276 4.65 -5.17 -0.56
CA LEU A 276 4.58 -4.94 -1.99
C LEU A 276 3.72 -6.00 -2.68
N LYS A 277 3.03 -5.59 -3.75
CA LYS A 277 2.23 -6.48 -4.57
C LYS A 277 3.11 -7.08 -5.65
N ALA A 278 3.13 -8.41 -5.75
CA ALA A 278 3.83 -9.14 -6.80
C ALA A 278 3.44 -8.66 -8.20
N ASP A 279 2.13 -8.44 -8.42
CA ASP A 279 1.55 -8.01 -9.69
C ASP A 279 1.99 -6.60 -10.13
N ASP A 280 2.56 -5.80 -9.22
CA ASP A 280 3.12 -4.50 -9.59
C ASP A 280 4.47 -4.66 -10.31
N PHE A 281 5.10 -5.85 -10.28
CA PHE A 281 6.37 -6.12 -10.93
C PHE A 281 6.20 -6.85 -12.25
N ALA A 282 6.94 -6.41 -13.26
CA ALA A 282 7.03 -7.10 -14.54
C ALA A 282 8.43 -6.94 -15.14
N VAL A 283 8.73 -7.74 -16.15
CA VAL A 283 9.96 -7.63 -16.95
C VAL A 283 9.57 -7.31 -18.38
N PHE A 284 10.28 -6.37 -18.99
CA PHE A 284 10.23 -6.17 -20.43
C PHE A 284 11.62 -6.31 -21.04
N THR A 285 11.64 -6.68 -22.32
CA THR A 285 12.87 -6.68 -23.12
C THR A 285 12.97 -5.35 -23.84
N ARG A 286 14.06 -4.63 -23.59
CA ARG A 286 14.36 -3.35 -24.21
C ARG A 286 14.74 -3.54 -25.68
N SER A 287 14.72 -2.44 -26.42
CA SER A 287 15.10 -2.38 -27.84
C SER A 287 16.57 -2.73 -28.11
N ASP A 288 17.44 -2.63 -27.11
CA ASP A 288 18.85 -3.06 -27.14
C ASP A 288 19.03 -4.56 -26.81
N GLY A 289 17.95 -5.26 -26.44
CA GLY A 289 17.94 -6.69 -26.10
C GLY A 289 18.14 -6.98 -24.61
N GLU A 290 18.46 -5.98 -23.78
CA GLU A 290 18.60 -6.14 -22.34
C GLU A 290 17.22 -6.27 -21.67
N LYS A 291 17.15 -7.05 -20.57
CA LYS A 291 15.95 -7.13 -19.74
C LYS A 291 15.96 -6.05 -18.68
N GLN A 292 14.79 -5.52 -18.35
CA GLN A 292 14.65 -4.52 -17.28
C GLN A 292 13.37 -4.79 -16.48
N LEU A 293 13.47 -4.60 -15.16
CA LEU A 293 12.33 -4.67 -14.25
C LEU A 293 11.51 -3.38 -14.28
N THR A 294 10.20 -3.52 -14.22
CA THR A 294 9.26 -2.42 -13.94
C THR A 294 8.61 -2.62 -12.59
N TYR A 295 8.27 -1.52 -11.92
CA TYR A 295 7.37 -1.50 -10.77
C TYR A 295 6.24 -0.50 -11.03
N LYS A 296 4.99 -0.95 -10.91
CA LYS A 296 3.78 -0.22 -11.34
C LYS A 296 3.88 0.29 -12.77
N GLY A 297 4.48 -0.50 -13.66
CA GLY A 297 4.71 -0.15 -15.06
C GLY A 297 5.94 0.73 -15.34
N TRP A 298 6.50 1.39 -14.32
CA TRP A 298 7.69 2.25 -14.47
C TRP A 298 8.98 1.43 -14.52
N PRO A 299 9.84 1.58 -15.53
CA PRO A 299 11.17 0.97 -15.54
C PRO A 299 12.01 1.43 -14.35
N LEU A 300 12.69 0.48 -13.72
CA LEU A 300 13.55 0.72 -12.56
C LEU A 300 14.99 0.95 -13.00
N TYR A 301 15.61 1.98 -12.42
CA TYR A 301 17.02 2.31 -12.63
C TYR A 301 17.73 2.46 -11.29
N THR A 302 19.05 2.27 -11.32
CA THR A 302 19.95 2.77 -10.26
C THR A 302 20.57 4.09 -10.72
N PHE A 303 21.18 4.84 -9.80
CA PHE A 303 21.89 6.07 -10.15
C PHE A 303 23.40 5.93 -9.92
N ALA A 304 24.19 6.27 -10.93
CA ALA A 304 25.64 6.07 -10.91
C ALA A 304 26.39 6.93 -9.88
N LYS A 305 25.75 7.95 -9.30
CA LYS A 305 26.34 8.78 -8.24
C LYS A 305 25.93 8.37 -6.83
N ASP A 306 25.07 7.37 -6.68
CA ASP A 306 24.80 6.77 -5.38
C ASP A 306 25.93 5.78 -5.06
N ALA A 307 26.76 6.17 -4.10
CA ALA A 307 27.99 5.48 -3.75
C ALA A 307 27.83 4.58 -2.51
N ALA A 308 26.83 4.84 -1.69
CA ALA A 308 26.54 4.11 -0.46
C ALA A 308 25.06 3.70 -0.36
N ALA A 309 24.79 2.71 0.49
CA ALA A 309 23.43 2.36 0.86
C ALA A 309 22.73 3.55 1.52
N GLY A 310 21.47 3.80 1.12
CA GLY A 310 20.70 4.95 1.59
C GLY A 310 21.00 6.26 0.86
N ASP A 311 21.94 6.28 -0.09
CA ASP A 311 22.07 7.44 -0.99
C ASP A 311 20.83 7.54 -1.88
N ALA A 312 20.26 8.74 -1.95
CA ALA A 312 19.13 9.08 -2.81
C ALA A 312 19.43 10.27 -3.74
N ASN A 313 20.68 10.44 -4.20
CA ASN A 313 21.13 11.67 -4.88
C ASN A 313 20.50 11.89 -6.27
N GLY A 314 19.83 10.88 -6.82
CA GLY A 314 19.07 10.99 -8.07
C GLY A 314 17.72 11.69 -7.93
N GLU A 315 17.21 11.87 -6.71
CA GLU A 315 15.89 12.45 -6.46
C GLU A 315 15.78 13.86 -7.06
N GLY A 316 14.72 14.10 -7.81
CA GLY A 316 14.44 15.38 -8.46
C GLY A 316 15.43 15.77 -9.55
N ALA A 317 16.34 14.88 -9.98
CA ALA A 317 17.38 15.23 -10.94
C ALA A 317 16.76 15.70 -12.28
N ASN A 318 17.06 16.95 -12.65
CA ASN A 318 16.49 17.64 -13.82
C ASN A 318 14.94 17.71 -13.84
N GLY A 319 14.28 17.46 -12.71
CA GLY A 319 12.82 17.42 -12.60
C GLY A 319 12.14 16.24 -13.29
N VAL A 320 12.89 15.18 -13.65
CA VAL A 320 12.37 14.03 -14.41
C VAL A 320 12.76 12.67 -13.81
N TRP A 321 13.54 12.65 -12.73
CA TRP A 321 13.95 11.44 -12.02
C TRP A 321 13.46 11.50 -10.58
N PHE A 322 12.84 10.43 -10.11
CA PHE A 322 12.25 10.34 -8.78
C PHE A 322 12.56 8.98 -8.17
N ALA A 323 12.89 8.94 -6.89
CA ALA A 323 13.05 7.71 -6.14
C ALA A 323 11.78 6.89 -6.29
N ALA A 324 11.94 5.60 -6.57
CA ALA A 324 10.82 4.69 -6.70
C ALA A 324 10.20 4.49 -5.32
N LYS A 325 8.93 4.88 -5.16
CA LYS A 325 8.20 4.77 -3.90
C LYS A 325 6.94 3.93 -4.05
N PRO A 326 6.53 3.16 -3.02
CA PRO A 326 5.33 2.35 -3.11
C PRO A 326 4.04 3.15 -2.92
N ASP A 327 4.11 4.34 -2.31
CA ASP A 327 3.01 5.13 -1.77
C ASP A 327 2.70 6.40 -2.59
N TYR A 328 3.23 6.55 -3.81
CA TYR A 328 2.81 7.67 -4.66
C TYR A 328 1.29 7.65 -4.87
N ALA A 329 0.64 8.78 -4.62
CA ALA A 329 -0.74 9.03 -5.02
C ALA A 329 -0.80 9.37 -6.51
N VAL A 330 0.09 10.28 -6.94
CA VAL A 330 0.25 10.73 -8.32
C VAL A 330 1.72 10.65 -8.72
N MET A 331 1.97 10.60 -10.02
CA MET A 331 3.29 10.70 -10.63
C MET A 331 3.29 11.75 -11.75
N ILE A 332 4.48 12.08 -12.26
CA ILE A 332 4.63 12.94 -13.44
C ILE A 332 4.96 12.08 -14.64
N GLY A 333 4.15 12.19 -15.69
CA GLY A 333 4.47 11.72 -17.03
C GLY A 333 5.08 12.85 -17.86
N THR A 334 6.05 12.53 -18.73
CA THR A 334 6.62 13.51 -19.65
C THR A 334 6.60 12.95 -21.08
N SER A 335 6.03 13.71 -22.03
CA SER A 335 6.07 13.36 -23.45
C SER A 335 6.57 14.52 -24.31
N ALA A 336 7.05 14.21 -25.51
CA ALA A 336 7.45 15.25 -26.46
C ALA A 336 6.26 16.09 -26.94
N GLU A 337 5.05 15.52 -26.96
CA GLU A 337 3.84 16.18 -27.43
C GLU A 337 3.22 17.11 -26.38
N HIS A 338 3.19 16.68 -25.11
CA HIS A 338 2.43 17.37 -24.06
C HIS A 338 3.32 18.01 -22.99
N GLY A 339 4.63 17.75 -22.98
CA GLY A 339 5.49 18.13 -21.87
C GLY A 339 5.15 17.32 -20.63
N ASP A 340 5.24 17.96 -19.45
CA ASP A 340 4.93 17.32 -18.16
C ASP A 340 3.43 17.35 -17.88
N TYR A 341 2.89 16.22 -17.44
CA TYR A 341 1.49 16.05 -17.06
C TYR A 341 1.35 15.11 -15.86
N LEU A 342 0.27 15.25 -15.09
CA LEU A 342 -0.03 14.35 -13.99
C LEU A 342 -0.50 12.99 -14.50
N THR A 343 -0.05 11.96 -13.79
CA THR A 343 -0.49 10.58 -13.91
C THR A 343 -0.85 10.05 -12.53
N ASP A 344 -1.59 8.95 -12.46
CA ASP A 344 -1.65 8.15 -11.23
C ASP A 344 -0.30 7.45 -10.96
N ALA A 345 -0.20 6.71 -9.85
CA ALA A 345 1.01 5.96 -9.51
C ALA A 345 1.44 4.91 -10.55
N TYR A 346 0.53 4.48 -11.42
CA TYR A 346 0.75 3.48 -12.46
C TYR A 346 1.00 4.11 -13.83
N GLY A 347 1.09 5.44 -13.95
CA GLY A 347 1.34 6.12 -15.22
C GLY A 347 0.10 6.37 -16.08
N ASN A 348 -1.12 6.14 -15.56
CA ASN A 348 -2.34 6.50 -16.28
C ASN A 348 -2.55 8.02 -16.22
N ALA A 349 -2.84 8.65 -17.36
CA ALA A 349 -2.98 10.10 -17.45
C ALA A 349 -4.16 10.65 -16.64
N LEU A 350 -3.95 11.81 -16.00
CA LEU A 350 -4.97 12.53 -15.25
C LEU A 350 -5.37 13.83 -15.96
N TYR A 351 -6.67 14.07 -15.95
CA TYR A 351 -7.34 15.14 -16.69
C TYR A 351 -8.08 16.09 -15.77
N TYR A 352 -8.28 17.31 -16.24
CA TYR A 352 -9.25 18.26 -15.70
C TYR A 352 -10.35 18.56 -16.71
N PHE A 353 -11.52 18.93 -16.19
CA PHE A 353 -12.64 19.39 -16.98
C PHE A 353 -12.69 20.92 -17.00
N ASP A 354 -12.62 21.53 -18.18
CA ASP A 354 -12.59 23.00 -18.34
C ASP A 354 -13.89 23.72 -17.90
N LYS A 355 -14.95 22.96 -17.59
CA LYS A 355 -16.21 23.50 -17.06
C LYS A 355 -16.34 23.39 -15.55
N ASP A 356 -15.37 22.77 -14.87
CA ASP A 356 -15.36 22.68 -13.42
C ASP A 356 -14.94 24.01 -12.81
N SER A 357 -15.49 24.32 -11.64
CA SER A 357 -15.09 25.47 -10.83
C SER A 357 -14.20 24.99 -9.69
N PRO A 358 -13.41 25.87 -9.04
CA PRO A 358 -12.70 25.50 -7.83
C PRO A 358 -13.63 24.85 -6.80
N ASN A 359 -13.25 23.68 -6.32
CA ASN A 359 -13.98 22.84 -5.37
C ASN A 359 -15.35 22.32 -5.84
N ALA A 360 -15.64 22.30 -7.14
CA ALA A 360 -16.92 21.80 -7.65
C ALA A 360 -16.79 21.17 -9.05
N SER A 361 -17.41 20.01 -9.23
CA SER A 361 -17.54 19.33 -10.51
C SER A 361 -18.87 19.66 -11.20
N ALA A 362 -18.80 20.02 -12.48
CA ALA A 362 -19.92 20.05 -13.42
C ALA A 362 -20.12 18.71 -14.15
N CYS A 363 -19.19 17.75 -13.97
CA CYS A 363 -19.26 16.42 -14.55
C CYS A 363 -20.16 15.51 -13.69
N ALA A 364 -21.32 15.12 -14.22
CA ALA A 364 -22.21 14.16 -13.58
C ALA A 364 -22.85 13.20 -14.61
N GLY A 365 -23.32 12.05 -14.13
CA GLY A 365 -24.07 11.03 -14.80
C GLY A 365 -23.23 10.34 -15.85
N GLN A 366 -23.67 10.42 -17.10
CA GLN A 366 -22.92 9.89 -18.24
C GLN A 366 -21.55 10.57 -18.43
N CYS A 367 -21.35 11.76 -17.84
CA CYS A 367 -20.03 12.38 -17.84
C CYS A 367 -19.03 11.51 -17.06
N VAL A 368 -19.34 11.15 -15.81
CA VAL A 368 -18.46 10.34 -14.95
C VAL A 368 -18.26 8.92 -15.49
N ALA A 369 -19.25 8.38 -16.22
CA ALA A 369 -19.07 7.11 -16.92
C ALA A 369 -17.99 7.15 -18.02
N ASN A 370 -17.79 8.30 -18.66
CA ASN A 370 -16.74 8.50 -19.67
C ASN A 370 -15.45 9.09 -19.07
N TRP A 371 -15.57 9.76 -17.93
CA TRP A 371 -14.50 10.43 -17.20
C TRP A 371 -14.53 10.00 -15.74
N PRO A 372 -14.07 8.78 -15.41
CA PRO A 372 -14.12 8.28 -14.05
C PRO A 372 -13.35 9.20 -13.09
N LEU A 373 -13.86 9.36 -11.87
CA LEU A 373 -13.21 10.18 -10.84
C LEU A 373 -11.89 9.54 -10.40
N PHE A 374 -10.85 10.36 -10.28
CA PHE A 374 -9.60 9.94 -9.67
C PHE A 374 -9.65 10.12 -8.16
N MET A 375 -9.30 9.08 -7.40
CA MET A 375 -9.16 9.13 -5.96
C MET A 375 -7.90 8.38 -5.55
N ALA A 376 -6.96 9.12 -4.97
CA ALA A 376 -5.77 8.57 -4.34
C ALA A 376 -5.32 9.47 -3.20
N HIS A 377 -4.58 8.87 -2.27
CA HIS A 377 -3.88 9.50 -1.17
C HIS A 377 -2.48 8.89 -1.09
N GLY A 378 -1.52 9.65 -0.59
CA GLY A 378 -0.13 9.23 -0.56
C GLY A 378 0.82 10.34 -1.00
N ALA A 379 2.05 9.96 -1.26
CA ALA A 379 3.11 10.87 -1.63
C ALA A 379 2.91 11.50 -3.01
N VAL A 380 3.52 12.66 -3.22
CA VAL A 380 3.65 13.28 -4.54
C VAL A 380 5.14 13.47 -4.85
N PRO A 381 5.53 13.54 -6.14
CA PRO A 381 6.91 13.84 -6.53
C PRO A 381 7.44 15.11 -5.85
N SER A 382 8.69 15.10 -5.39
CA SER A 382 9.28 16.20 -4.59
C SER A 382 9.31 17.57 -5.30
N THR A 383 9.17 17.58 -6.62
CA THR A 383 9.07 18.80 -7.42
C THR A 383 7.67 19.40 -7.45
N LEU A 384 6.66 18.73 -6.89
CA LEU A 384 5.29 19.22 -6.72
C LEU A 384 5.05 19.65 -5.28
N SER A 385 4.12 20.58 -5.09
CA SER A 385 3.64 20.95 -3.76
C SER A 385 2.53 20.01 -3.32
N ALA A 386 2.66 19.37 -2.16
CA ALA A 386 1.56 18.58 -1.58
C ALA A 386 0.32 19.45 -1.31
N ASP A 387 0.50 20.74 -1.00
CA ASP A 387 -0.59 21.70 -0.77
C ASP A 387 -1.43 21.99 -2.02
N ASP A 388 -0.90 21.68 -3.22
CA ASP A 388 -1.70 21.77 -4.45
C ASP A 388 -2.71 20.62 -4.55
N PHE A 389 -2.62 19.58 -3.73
CA PHE A 389 -3.52 18.44 -3.76
C PHE A 389 -4.54 18.52 -2.63
N GLY A 390 -5.78 18.16 -2.95
CA GLY A 390 -6.88 18.13 -1.98
C GLY A 390 -7.91 17.07 -2.34
N MET A 391 -9.05 17.14 -1.68
CA MET A 391 -10.21 16.30 -2.00
C MET A 391 -11.50 17.10 -1.84
N ILE A 392 -12.50 16.77 -2.66
CA ILE A 392 -13.86 17.29 -2.54
C ILE A 392 -14.90 16.17 -2.58
N ASN A 393 -16.07 16.43 -2.02
CA ASN A 393 -17.24 15.60 -2.23
C ASN A 393 -17.77 15.80 -3.66
N HIS A 394 -17.89 14.71 -4.40
CA HIS A 394 -18.49 14.75 -5.74
C HIS A 394 -20.02 14.75 -5.65
N PRO A 395 -20.76 15.50 -6.50
CA PRO A 395 -22.23 15.54 -6.50
C PRO A 395 -22.91 14.17 -6.67
N GLU A 396 -22.22 13.20 -7.24
CA GLU A 396 -22.71 11.83 -7.44
C GLU A 396 -22.34 10.85 -6.31
N GLY A 397 -21.73 11.36 -5.23
CA GLY A 397 -21.23 10.57 -4.12
C GLY A 397 -19.75 10.19 -4.29
N GLY A 398 -19.07 10.00 -3.15
CA GLY A 398 -17.64 9.70 -3.10
C GLY A 398 -16.74 10.94 -3.11
N MET A 399 -15.49 10.72 -2.70
CA MET A 399 -14.43 11.73 -2.72
C MET A 399 -13.68 11.67 -4.04
N VAL A 400 -13.32 12.83 -4.58
CA VAL A 400 -12.44 12.98 -5.74
C VAL A 400 -11.22 13.80 -5.35
N SER A 401 -10.04 13.35 -5.75
CA SER A 401 -8.79 14.07 -5.55
C SER A 401 -8.78 15.32 -6.45
N THR A 402 -8.22 16.41 -5.95
CA THR A 402 -8.10 17.68 -6.68
C THR A 402 -6.65 18.08 -6.87
N PHE A 403 -6.40 18.86 -7.93
CA PHE A 403 -5.15 19.61 -8.12
C PHE A 403 -5.49 21.09 -8.26
N LYS A 404 -4.85 21.93 -7.44
CA LYS A 404 -5.17 23.36 -7.24
C LYS A 404 -6.67 23.60 -7.10
N SER A 405 -7.35 22.77 -6.30
CA SER A 405 -8.81 22.77 -6.06
C SER A 405 -9.69 22.29 -7.22
N TYR A 406 -9.14 21.82 -8.34
CA TYR A 406 -9.92 21.29 -9.47
C TYR A 406 -9.96 19.75 -9.47
N PRO A 407 -11.12 19.12 -9.69
CA PRO A 407 -11.23 17.66 -9.66
C PRO A 407 -10.39 16.99 -10.75
N LEU A 408 -9.83 15.83 -10.40
CA LEU A 408 -9.03 15.00 -11.29
C LEU A 408 -9.85 13.82 -11.80
N TYR A 409 -9.65 13.50 -13.08
CA TYR A 409 -10.39 12.45 -13.77
C TYR A 409 -9.44 11.54 -14.56
N TYR A 410 -9.85 10.30 -14.72
CA TYR A 410 -9.39 9.41 -15.77
C TYR A 410 -10.21 9.64 -17.05
N PHE A 411 -9.75 9.08 -18.17
CA PHE A 411 -10.55 8.95 -19.38
C PHE A 411 -10.82 7.48 -19.69
N ALA A 412 -12.09 7.09 -19.83
CA ALA A 412 -12.49 5.69 -19.98
C ALA A 412 -11.99 5.00 -21.26
N LYS A 413 -11.41 5.74 -22.21
CA LYS A 413 -10.83 5.17 -23.43
C LYS A 413 -9.31 5.04 -23.39
N ASP A 414 -8.65 5.59 -22.38
CA ASP A 414 -7.24 5.30 -22.15
C ASP A 414 -7.17 3.86 -21.63
N ALA A 415 -6.55 2.99 -22.42
CA ALA A 415 -6.57 1.54 -22.20
C ALA A 415 -5.16 0.95 -22.17
N ALA A 416 -4.21 1.60 -22.85
CA ALA A 416 -2.81 1.28 -22.77
C ALA A 416 -2.09 2.23 -21.79
N TRP A 417 -1.02 1.72 -21.22
CA TRP A 417 -0.14 2.51 -20.36
C TRP A 417 0.43 3.70 -21.13
N GLY A 418 0.36 4.90 -20.54
CA GLY A 418 0.79 6.14 -21.17
C GLY A 418 -0.16 6.73 -22.20
N ASP A 419 -1.36 6.15 -22.40
CA ASP A 419 -2.38 6.74 -23.26
C ASP A 419 -2.74 8.15 -22.76
N THR A 420 -2.86 9.08 -23.72
CA THR A 420 -3.29 10.46 -23.47
C THR A 420 -4.50 10.85 -24.32
N LEU A 421 -5.33 9.90 -24.72
CA LEU A 421 -6.40 10.08 -25.72
C LEU A 421 -7.50 11.05 -25.26
N GLY A 422 -7.60 11.31 -23.95
CA GLY A 422 -8.50 12.31 -23.39
C GLY A 422 -8.10 13.76 -23.69
N GLN A 423 -6.86 13.99 -24.15
CA GLN A 423 -6.35 15.32 -24.40
C GLN A 423 -7.16 16.03 -25.50
N ASN A 424 -7.66 17.23 -25.17
CA ASN A 424 -8.44 18.09 -26.05
C ASN A 424 -9.76 17.46 -26.55
N VAL A 425 -10.32 16.46 -25.84
CA VAL A 425 -11.63 15.90 -26.19
C VAL A 425 -12.71 16.97 -26.06
N ASN A 426 -13.43 17.21 -27.16
CA ASN A 426 -14.47 18.24 -27.29
C ASN A 426 -13.98 19.67 -26.96
N ASN A 427 -12.67 19.92 -26.97
CA ASN A 427 -12.04 21.18 -26.55
C ASN A 427 -12.39 21.60 -25.11
N VAL A 428 -12.69 20.65 -24.23
CA VAL A 428 -13.06 20.92 -22.83
C VAL A 428 -12.41 19.97 -21.82
N TRP A 429 -11.65 18.98 -22.28
CA TRP A 429 -10.93 18.04 -21.44
C TRP A 429 -9.45 18.09 -21.77
N PHE A 430 -8.62 18.20 -20.74
CA PHE A 430 -7.20 18.47 -20.91
C PHE A 430 -6.40 17.77 -19.83
N LEU A 431 -5.20 17.31 -20.20
CA LEU A 431 -4.19 16.82 -19.27
C LEU A 431 -3.86 17.92 -18.26
N VAL A 432 -3.59 17.52 -17.02
CA VAL A 432 -3.15 18.44 -15.98
C VAL A 432 -1.64 18.62 -16.09
N SER A 433 -1.18 19.73 -16.67
CA SER A 433 0.24 20.10 -16.67
C SER A 433 0.58 20.88 -15.40
N PRO A 434 1.31 20.30 -14.41
CA PRO A 434 1.44 20.90 -13.07
C PRO A 434 2.01 22.31 -13.07
N LYS A 435 2.98 22.55 -13.96
CA LYS A 435 3.73 23.80 -14.08
C LYS A 435 2.92 24.93 -14.74
N THR A 436 1.99 24.60 -15.63
CA THR A 436 1.28 25.58 -16.46
C THR A 436 -0.22 25.60 -16.21
N PHE A 437 -0.73 24.75 -15.32
CA PHE A 437 -2.14 24.74 -14.96
C PHE A 437 -2.46 25.92 -14.06
N GLU A 438 -3.35 26.79 -14.56
CA GLU A 438 -3.80 28.04 -13.94
C GLU A 438 -5.32 28.06 -13.67
N GLY A 439 -6.00 26.91 -13.79
CA GLY A 439 -7.46 26.79 -13.63
C GLY A 439 -8.22 26.58 -14.94
N THR A 440 -9.54 26.80 -14.91
CA THR A 440 -10.46 26.48 -16.01
C THR A 440 -11.12 27.73 -16.60
N SER A 441 -11.77 27.60 -17.76
CA SER A 441 -12.57 28.69 -18.35
C SER A 441 -13.84 29.03 -17.56
N ALA A 442 -14.32 28.12 -16.70
CA ALA A 442 -15.43 28.40 -15.79
C ALA A 442 -15.09 29.51 -14.78
N GLU A 443 -13.82 29.62 -14.37
CA GLU A 443 -13.33 30.66 -13.47
C GLU A 443 -13.36 32.06 -14.12
N ALA A 444 -13.03 32.16 -15.41
CA ALA A 444 -13.02 33.43 -16.15
C ALA A 444 -14.42 34.05 -16.35
N GLY A 445 -15.49 33.25 -16.23
CA GLY A 445 -16.88 33.69 -16.37
C GLY A 445 -17.48 34.36 -15.12
N ALA A 446 -16.83 34.25 -13.96
CA ALA A 446 -17.31 34.81 -12.69
C ALA A 446 -17.01 36.32 -12.53
N GLY A 447 -16.31 36.94 -13.48
CA GLY A 447 -15.88 38.34 -13.44
C GLY A 447 -16.83 39.34 -14.11
N ALA A 448 -18.08 39.49 -13.64
CA ALA A 448 -18.92 40.67 -13.90
C ALA A 448 -20.16 40.71 -12.99
N GLY A 449 -19.94 40.83 -11.68
CA GLY A 449 -21.02 41.05 -10.72
C GLY A 449 -20.49 41.73 -9.46
N THR A 450 -20.53 43.06 -9.43
CA THR A 450 -20.35 43.82 -8.19
C THR A 450 -21.56 43.57 -7.28
N GLY A 451 -21.45 42.53 -6.46
CA GLY A 451 -22.28 42.31 -5.28
C GLY A 451 -21.33 42.00 -4.14
N ALA A 452 -21.46 42.73 -3.03
CA ALA A 452 -20.82 42.36 -1.78
C ALA A 452 -21.35 40.98 -1.35
N GLY A 453 -20.69 39.93 -1.81
CA GLY A 453 -20.91 38.55 -1.39
C GLY A 453 -20.01 38.27 -0.20
N ALA A 454 -20.59 37.78 0.89
CA ALA A 454 -19.83 37.28 2.02
C ALA A 454 -18.78 36.28 1.53
N GLN A 455 -17.54 36.46 2.01
CA GLN A 455 -16.43 35.55 1.76
C GLN A 455 -16.86 34.14 2.20
N GLN A 456 -17.10 33.25 1.23
CA GLN A 456 -17.54 31.88 1.50
C GLN A 456 -16.33 31.14 2.09
N GLY A 457 -16.47 30.60 3.31
CA GLY A 457 -15.35 30.04 4.04
C GLY A 457 -14.73 28.83 3.35
N LYS A 458 -13.46 28.58 3.65
CA LYS A 458 -12.69 27.45 3.08
C LYS A 458 -13.26 26.12 3.58
N THR A 459 -12.98 25.04 2.85
CA THR A 459 -13.35 23.68 3.31
C THR A 459 -12.10 23.01 3.88
N TYR A 460 -12.26 22.40 5.05
CA TYR A 460 -11.23 21.66 5.75
C TYR A 460 -11.73 20.25 6.05
N ASN A 461 -10.83 19.26 6.00
CA ASN A 461 -11.18 17.87 6.23
C ASN A 461 -10.67 17.40 7.59
N VAL A 462 -11.49 16.59 8.25
CA VAL A 462 -11.11 15.77 9.40
C VAL A 462 -11.35 14.33 8.98
N ASP A 463 -10.28 13.65 8.61
CA ASP A 463 -10.30 12.24 8.26
C ASP A 463 -10.29 11.44 9.56
N ILE A 464 -11.34 10.65 9.75
CA ILE A 464 -11.45 9.67 10.82
C ILE A 464 -10.84 8.37 10.33
N ARG A 465 -9.66 8.07 10.85
CA ARG A 465 -8.87 6.87 10.59
C ARG A 465 -8.26 6.40 11.90
N GLU A 466 -8.16 5.10 12.07
CA GLU A 466 -7.48 4.49 13.21
C GLU A 466 -8.02 5.02 14.56
N PHE A 467 -9.35 5.21 14.64
CA PHE A 467 -10.03 5.79 15.80
C PHE A 467 -9.48 7.17 16.23
N SER A 468 -8.99 7.96 15.27
CA SER A 468 -8.40 9.29 15.48
C SER A 468 -9.04 10.34 14.57
N PHE A 469 -9.03 11.61 14.99
CA PHE A 469 -9.40 12.76 14.17
C PHE A 469 -8.16 13.46 13.55
N GLY A 470 -6.97 12.90 13.73
CA GLY A 470 -5.68 13.55 13.47
C GLY A 470 -5.02 14.07 14.75
N SER A 471 -3.72 14.38 14.66
CA SER A 471 -2.86 14.70 15.82
C SER A 471 -2.75 16.19 16.14
N GLU A 472 -3.17 17.08 15.24
CA GLU A 472 -3.01 18.53 15.38
C GLU A 472 -4.37 19.25 15.45
N PRO A 473 -4.49 20.34 16.24
CA PRO A 473 -5.67 21.19 16.22
C PRO A 473 -5.93 21.77 14.82
N LEU A 474 -7.11 21.50 14.26
CA LEU A 474 -7.49 22.05 12.96
C LEU A 474 -7.78 23.54 13.11
N THR A 475 -7.02 24.40 12.44
CA THR A 475 -7.27 25.85 12.45
C THR A 475 -8.00 26.29 11.17
N VAL A 476 -9.17 26.91 11.31
CA VAL A 476 -10.03 27.35 10.20
C VAL A 476 -10.44 28.82 10.37
N GLU A 477 -10.81 29.52 9.30
CA GLU A 477 -11.42 30.85 9.43
C GLU A 477 -12.94 30.75 9.72
N ALA A 478 -13.50 31.74 10.41
CA ALA A 478 -14.95 31.82 10.62
C ALA A 478 -15.75 31.74 9.29
N GLY A 479 -16.77 30.88 9.27
CA GLY A 479 -17.59 30.60 8.08
C GLY A 479 -17.08 29.44 7.23
N SER A 480 -15.97 28.82 7.62
CA SER A 480 -15.42 27.62 6.96
C SER A 480 -16.27 26.37 7.19
N THR A 481 -16.23 25.48 6.22
CA THR A 481 -16.85 24.15 6.30
C THR A 481 -15.83 23.13 6.77
N VAL A 482 -16.16 22.35 7.79
CA VAL A 482 -15.34 21.22 8.24
C VAL A 482 -16.06 19.93 7.89
N VAL A 483 -15.42 19.06 7.12
CA VAL A 483 -15.97 17.78 6.68
C VAL A 483 -15.32 16.67 7.47
N PHE A 484 -16.12 15.95 8.26
CA PHE A 484 -15.68 14.71 8.90
C PHE A 484 -15.93 13.57 7.95
N THR A 485 -14.92 12.74 7.67
CA THR A 485 -15.07 11.55 6.82
C THR A 485 -14.60 10.33 7.58
N ASN A 486 -15.44 9.30 7.68
CA ASN A 486 -15.05 8.06 8.31
C ASN A 486 -14.45 7.08 7.30
N TYR A 487 -13.21 6.65 7.53
CA TYR A 487 -12.54 5.63 6.74
C TYR A 487 -12.37 4.32 7.50
N ASP A 488 -12.66 4.30 8.79
CA ASP A 488 -12.67 3.08 9.59
C ASP A 488 -13.92 2.24 9.30
N ASP A 489 -13.79 0.92 9.45
CA ASP A 489 -14.94 0.01 9.38
C ASP A 489 -15.93 0.23 10.55
N MET A 490 -15.41 0.73 11.68
CA MET A 490 -16.20 1.12 12.84
C MET A 490 -16.96 2.41 12.55
N GLU A 491 -18.17 2.57 13.08
CA GLU A 491 -18.91 3.83 12.93
C GLU A 491 -18.37 4.91 13.88
N HIS A 492 -18.20 6.13 13.37
CA HIS A 492 -17.69 7.27 14.13
C HIS A 492 -18.53 8.52 13.93
N ASN A 493 -18.59 9.37 14.95
CA ASN A 493 -19.11 10.73 14.82
C ASN A 493 -18.17 11.75 15.45
N ALA A 494 -18.48 13.03 15.30
CA ALA A 494 -17.80 14.14 15.97
C ALA A 494 -18.84 15.04 16.65
N VAL A 495 -18.68 15.21 17.97
CA VAL A 495 -19.61 15.99 18.81
C VAL A 495 -18.82 17.00 19.63
N ALA A 496 -19.16 18.27 19.48
CA ALA A 496 -18.54 19.35 20.24
C ALA A 496 -18.90 19.25 21.72
N ALA A 497 -17.90 19.38 22.60
CA ALA A 497 -18.09 19.32 24.06
C ALA A 497 -18.98 20.45 24.60
N ASN A 498 -19.01 21.60 23.90
CA ASN A 498 -19.89 22.73 24.21
C ASN A 498 -21.27 22.65 23.52
N GLY A 499 -21.53 21.59 22.73
CA GLY A 499 -22.78 21.41 21.99
C GLY A 499 -22.91 22.25 20.72
N ALA A 500 -21.84 22.89 20.23
CA ALA A 500 -21.88 23.72 19.03
C ALA A 500 -22.18 22.94 17.74
N PHE A 501 -21.80 21.65 17.67
CA PHE A 501 -22.13 20.76 16.56
C PHE A 501 -22.19 19.30 17.01
N ALA A 502 -22.87 18.48 16.21
CA ALA A 502 -22.84 17.02 16.29
C ALA A 502 -23.05 16.45 14.89
N THR A 503 -22.18 15.53 14.46
CA THR A 503 -22.41 14.72 13.25
C THR A 503 -23.23 13.47 13.61
N PRO A 504 -23.95 12.85 12.65
CA PRO A 504 -24.43 11.48 12.83
C PRO A 504 -23.26 10.50 12.95
N LEU A 505 -23.56 9.27 13.38
CA LEU A 505 -22.64 8.14 13.22
C LEU A 505 -22.45 7.87 11.73
N LEU A 506 -21.22 8.05 11.28
CA LEU A 506 -20.76 7.87 9.91
C LEU A 506 -20.23 6.45 9.78
N LYS A 507 -20.69 5.73 8.77
CA LYS A 507 -20.11 4.46 8.34
C LYS A 507 -18.84 4.69 7.52
N LYS A 508 -18.10 3.62 7.23
CA LYS A 508 -16.98 3.68 6.30
C LYS A 508 -17.36 4.31 4.97
N GLY A 509 -16.59 5.30 4.57
CA GLY A 509 -16.79 6.11 3.37
C GLY A 509 -17.85 7.21 3.49
N GLU A 510 -18.55 7.33 4.62
CA GLU A 510 -19.52 8.41 4.83
C GLU A 510 -18.83 9.67 5.35
N SER A 511 -19.31 10.82 4.87
CA SER A 511 -18.86 12.14 5.29
C SER A 511 -20.01 12.99 5.80
N PHE A 512 -19.70 13.90 6.72
CA PHE A 512 -20.64 14.91 7.19
C PHE A 512 -19.97 16.26 7.39
N ALA A 513 -20.57 17.29 6.80
CA ALA A 513 -20.07 18.66 6.83
C ALA A 513 -20.75 19.48 7.94
N ILE A 514 -19.96 20.26 8.67
CA ILE A 514 -20.43 21.28 9.59
C ILE A 514 -19.88 22.65 9.15
N THR A 515 -20.50 23.73 9.60
CA THR A 515 -19.99 25.10 9.40
C THR A 515 -19.86 25.78 10.74
N LEU A 516 -18.69 26.36 11.03
CA LEU A 516 -18.43 27.10 12.27
C LEU A 516 -18.25 28.59 11.96
N ASN A 517 -19.21 29.40 12.41
CA ASN A 517 -19.26 30.83 12.09
C ASN A 517 -18.68 31.74 13.19
N GLU A 518 -18.49 31.22 14.40
CA GLU A 518 -18.02 32.01 15.54
C GLU A 518 -16.56 31.66 15.86
N ALA A 519 -15.72 32.69 15.98
CA ALA A 519 -14.33 32.51 16.38
C ALA A 519 -14.25 31.91 17.80
N GLY A 520 -13.32 30.99 18.01
CA GLY A 520 -13.17 30.27 19.28
C GLY A 520 -12.54 28.89 19.12
N THR A 521 -12.31 28.25 20.26
CA THR A 521 -11.79 26.88 20.31
C THR A 521 -12.93 25.91 20.60
N TYR A 522 -13.09 24.92 19.74
CA TYR A 522 -14.12 23.88 19.80
C TYR A 522 -13.43 22.54 20.06
N GLU A 523 -13.45 22.11 21.32
CA GLU A 523 -13.09 20.74 21.70
C GLU A 523 -14.24 19.80 21.30
N TYR A 524 -13.94 18.67 20.68
CA TYR A 524 -14.93 17.68 20.26
C TYR A 524 -14.42 16.26 20.46
N PHE A 525 -15.33 15.29 20.45
CA PHE A 525 -15.04 13.89 20.68
C PHE A 525 -15.94 12.99 19.84
N CYS A 526 -15.54 11.72 19.70
CA CYS A 526 -16.39 10.67 19.16
C CYS A 526 -17.23 10.04 20.27
N GLU A 527 -18.54 9.94 20.13
CA GLU A 527 -19.42 9.43 21.19
C GLU A 527 -19.14 7.97 21.57
N PRO A 528 -19.00 7.01 20.63
CA PRO A 528 -18.61 5.63 20.96
C PRO A 528 -17.21 5.52 21.59
N HIS A 529 -16.31 6.48 21.30
CA HIS A 529 -14.88 6.43 21.64
C HIS A 529 -14.41 7.61 22.52
N LYS A 530 -15.33 8.16 23.34
CA LYS A 530 -15.18 9.45 24.02
C LYS A 530 -13.96 9.60 24.93
N ARG A 531 -13.38 8.48 25.38
CA ARG A 531 -12.24 8.48 26.31
C ARG A 531 -10.91 8.78 25.65
N PHE A 532 -10.77 8.55 24.35
CA PHE A 532 -9.48 8.63 23.66
C PHE A 532 -9.57 9.30 22.28
N MET A 533 -10.73 9.30 21.64
CA MET A 533 -10.91 9.95 20.34
C MET A 533 -11.47 11.36 20.54
N THR A 534 -10.54 12.32 20.66
CA THR A 534 -10.81 13.75 20.88
C THR A 534 -10.08 14.59 19.85
N GLY A 535 -10.62 15.75 19.49
CA GLY A 535 -9.97 16.70 18.62
C GLY A 535 -10.30 18.14 18.99
N THR A 536 -9.56 19.07 18.39
CA THR A 536 -9.74 20.50 18.61
C THR A 536 -9.86 21.22 17.26
N ILE A 537 -10.88 22.07 17.10
CA ILE A 537 -10.96 23.03 16.00
C ILE A 537 -10.78 24.44 16.55
N ILE A 538 -9.86 25.22 15.99
CA ILE A 538 -9.63 26.63 16.31
C ILE A 538 -10.18 27.47 15.16
N VAL A 539 -11.27 28.19 15.40
CA VAL A 539 -11.84 29.13 14.45
C VAL A 539 -11.25 30.52 14.71
N LYS A 540 -10.54 31.07 13.72
CA LYS A 540 -9.89 32.40 13.78
C LYS A 540 -10.70 33.49 13.12
#